data_AF-A0A1H9E4B2-F1
#
_entry.id   AF-A0A1H9E4B2-F1
#
_cell.length_a   1.000
_cell.length_b   1.000
_cell.length_c   1.000
_cell.angle_alpha   90.00
_cell.angle_beta   90.00
_cell.angle_gamma   90.00
#
_symmetry.space_group_name_H-M   'P 1'
#
loop_
_entity.id
_entity.type
_entity.pdbx_description
1 polymer ?
#
loop_
_entity_poly.entity_id
_entity_poly.type
_entity_poly.pdbx_seq_one_letter_code
_entity_poly.pdbx_strand_id
1 'polypeptide(L)'
;MKVLITEYLRINLDTEQWECRRCGHEHGSARDNYKKGLLVYDRDPREVHKPLLDPAKYERTYSPDPNWCRILEYYCAQCGTLVEAEYLPPGHPPLHDIELDIDALKLQWKDRQEVTEPPVGPDLALEKVLNHRALHARTHGHQH
;
A
#
# COMPACT_ATOMS: atom_id res chain seq x y z
N MET A 1 -3.57 -14.79 -16.28
CA MET A 1 -4.02 -13.41 -16.07
C MET A 1 -3.57 -12.92 -14.70
N LYS A 2 -2.90 -11.76 -14.63
CA LYS A 2 -2.50 -11.13 -13.36
C LYS A 2 -3.28 -9.84 -13.10
N VAL A 3 -3.79 -9.69 -11.88
CA VAL A 3 -4.60 -8.53 -11.47
C VAL A 3 -3.87 -7.75 -10.40
N LEU A 4 -3.58 -6.48 -10.66
CA LEU A 4 -2.99 -5.57 -9.68
C LEU A 4 -4.01 -5.29 -8.56
N ILE A 5 -3.60 -5.45 -7.29
CA ILE A 5 -4.47 -5.24 -6.13
C ILE A 5 -4.02 -4.03 -5.31
N THR A 6 -2.74 -4.00 -4.93
CA THR A 6 -2.12 -2.86 -4.23
C THR A 6 -0.87 -2.42 -4.97
N GLU A 7 -0.12 -1.46 -4.42
CA GLU A 7 1.15 -1.03 -5.01
C GLU A 7 2.17 -2.17 -5.13
N TYR A 8 2.17 -3.11 -4.18
CA TYR A 8 3.15 -4.20 -4.14
C TYR A 8 2.55 -5.61 -4.27
N LEU A 9 1.22 -5.75 -4.26
CA LEU A 9 0.54 -7.03 -4.42
C LEU A 9 -0.27 -7.12 -5.72
N ARG A 10 -0.21 -8.29 -6.34
CA ARG A 10 -1.10 -8.71 -7.42
C ARG A 10 -1.55 -10.15 -7.18
N ILE A 11 -2.62 -10.56 -7.83
CA ILE A 11 -3.06 -11.96 -7.86
C ILE A 11 -2.76 -12.53 -9.25
N ASN A 12 -2.17 -13.71 -9.29
CA ASN A 12 -2.19 -14.55 -10.48
C ASN A 12 -3.46 -15.40 -10.47
N LEU A 13 -4.42 -15.08 -11.33
CA LEU A 13 -5.71 -15.77 -11.37
C LEU A 13 -5.58 -17.21 -11.89
N ASP A 14 -4.54 -17.52 -12.66
CA ASP A 14 -4.37 -18.87 -13.20
C ASP A 14 -3.95 -19.84 -12.09
N THR A 15 -3.07 -19.39 -11.18
CA THR A 15 -2.54 -20.18 -10.06
C THR A 15 -3.23 -19.88 -8.72
N GLU A 16 -4.09 -18.86 -8.67
CA GLU A 16 -4.70 -18.31 -7.46
C GLU A 16 -3.68 -17.97 -6.37
N GLN A 17 -2.55 -17.38 -6.75
CA GLN A 17 -1.49 -16.98 -5.81
C GLN A 17 -1.43 -15.45 -5.65
N TRP A 18 -1.19 -15.01 -4.42
CA TRP A 18 -0.64 -13.68 -4.17
C TRP A 18 0.79 -13.61 -4.71
N GLU A 19 1.12 -12.56 -5.44
CA GLU A 19 2.47 -12.32 -5.95
C GLU A 19 2.96 -10.91 -5.60
N CYS A 20 4.25 -10.79 -5.31
CA CYS A 20 4.93 -9.50 -5.23
C CYS A 20 5.00 -8.86 -6.62
N ARG A 21 4.50 -7.63 -6.76
CA ARG A 21 4.59 -6.86 -8.01
C ARG A 21 6.03 -6.48 -8.39
N ARG A 22 6.93 -6.38 -7.40
CA ARG A 22 8.32 -5.94 -7.62
C ARG A 22 9.23 -7.06 -8.14
N CYS A 23 9.16 -8.26 -7.56
CA CYS A 23 10.05 -9.36 -7.92
C CYS A 23 9.34 -10.62 -8.43
N GLY A 24 8.01 -10.68 -8.38
CA GLY A 24 7.23 -11.84 -8.81
C GLY A 24 7.18 -12.99 -7.80
N HIS A 25 7.72 -12.83 -6.59
CA HIS A 25 7.68 -13.87 -5.55
C HIS A 25 6.24 -14.22 -5.17
N GLU A 26 5.93 -15.51 -5.03
CA GLU A 26 4.64 -15.98 -4.56
C GLU A 26 4.55 -15.93 -3.03
N HIS A 27 3.46 -15.39 -2.50
CA HIS A 27 3.18 -15.27 -1.06
C HIS A 27 2.17 -16.30 -0.56
N GLY A 28 1.70 -17.21 -1.41
CA GLY A 28 0.71 -18.22 -1.07
C GLY A 28 -0.68 -17.90 -1.62
N SER A 29 -1.64 -18.73 -1.23
CA SER A 29 -3.01 -18.74 -1.76
C SER A 29 -3.68 -17.37 -1.67
N ALA A 30 -4.27 -16.91 -2.79
CA ALA A 30 -5.09 -15.71 -2.88
C ALA A 30 -6.42 -15.83 -2.12
N ARG A 31 -6.77 -17.04 -1.67
CA ARG A 31 -7.94 -17.31 -0.81
C ARG A 31 -7.61 -17.19 0.68
N ASP A 32 -6.35 -16.91 1.01
CA ASP A 32 -5.86 -16.68 2.36
C ASP A 32 -5.32 -15.25 2.50
N ASN A 33 -5.10 -14.84 3.75
CA ASN A 33 -4.42 -13.60 4.07
C ASN A 33 -2.98 -13.63 3.54
N TYR A 34 -2.65 -12.71 2.62
CA TYR A 34 -1.33 -12.58 2.00
C TYR A 34 -0.19 -12.41 3.02
N LYS A 35 -0.49 -11.85 4.21
CA LYS A 35 0.49 -11.63 5.29
C LYS A 35 1.12 -12.93 5.79
N LYS A 36 0.45 -14.08 5.61
CA LYS A 36 0.98 -15.40 6.00
C LYS A 36 2.25 -15.81 5.22
N GLY A 37 2.44 -15.28 4.00
CA GLY A 37 3.63 -15.54 3.18
C GLY A 37 4.65 -14.40 3.15
N LEU A 38 4.55 -13.46 4.09
CA LEU A 38 5.48 -12.35 4.25
C LEU A 38 6.35 -12.55 5.49
N LEU A 39 7.52 -11.91 5.49
CA LEU A 39 8.32 -11.77 6.70
C LEU A 39 7.75 -10.61 7.52
N VAL A 40 7.58 -10.81 8.83
CA VAL A 40 7.07 -9.75 9.72
C VAL A 40 8.19 -9.23 10.62
N TYR A 41 8.26 -7.92 10.78
CA TYR A 41 9.10 -7.27 11.77
C TYR A 41 8.22 -6.52 12.78
N ASP A 42 8.27 -6.96 14.04
CA ASP A 42 7.65 -6.28 15.18
C ASP A 42 8.55 -5.12 15.64
N ARG A 43 8.33 -3.96 15.06
CA ARG A 43 9.20 -2.79 15.22
C ARG A 43 8.76 -1.90 16.37
N ASP A 44 9.76 -1.38 17.09
CA ASP A 44 9.52 -0.39 18.12
C ASP A 44 9.11 0.95 17.48
N PRO A 45 7.96 1.55 17.88
CA PRO A 45 7.50 2.79 17.27
C PRO A 45 8.50 3.95 17.40
N ARG A 46 9.41 3.92 18.38
CA ARG A 46 10.43 4.96 18.60
C ARG A 46 11.52 4.95 17.53
N GLU A 47 11.66 3.87 16.76
CA GLU A 47 12.57 3.81 15.62
C GLU A 47 12.03 4.53 14.38
N VAL A 48 10.72 4.69 14.30
CA VAL A 48 10.01 5.36 13.21
C VAL A 48 9.67 6.79 13.61
N HIS A 49 9.06 6.95 14.78
CA HIS A 49 8.61 8.21 15.33
C HIS A 49 9.59 8.68 16.40
N LYS A 50 10.31 9.77 16.12
CA LYS A 50 11.23 10.33 17.10
C LYS A 50 10.44 10.87 18.30
N PRO A 51 10.87 10.63 19.56
CA PRO A 51 10.19 11.15 20.74
C PRO A 51 10.09 12.69 20.81
N LEU A 52 11.05 13.41 20.22
CA LEU A 52 11.20 14.88 20.23
C LEU A 52 11.32 15.56 21.60
N LEU A 53 10.97 14.88 22.70
CA LEU A 53 11.22 15.26 24.08
C LEU A 53 12.19 14.27 24.74
N ASP A 54 12.91 14.74 25.77
CA ASP A 54 13.82 13.90 26.56
C ASP A 54 13.04 12.85 27.37
N PRO A 55 13.14 11.55 27.03
CA PRO A 55 12.38 10.50 27.71
C PRO A 55 12.78 10.31 29.18
N ALA A 56 13.94 10.83 29.61
CA ALA A 56 14.33 10.80 31.02
C ALA A 56 13.62 11.88 31.85
N LYS A 57 13.05 12.91 31.20
CA LYS A 57 12.35 14.03 31.85
C LYS A 57 10.85 13.99 31.68
N TYR A 58 10.36 13.39 30.60
CA TYR A 58 8.95 13.37 30.24
C TYR A 58 8.48 11.95 29.97
N GLU A 59 7.44 11.52 30.70
CA GLU A 59 6.79 10.22 30.51
C GLU A 59 6.10 10.13 29.14
N ARG A 60 5.50 11.23 28.67
CA ARG A 60 4.82 11.31 27.37
C ARG A 60 5.66 12.13 26.39
N THR A 61 5.79 11.59 25.19
CA THR A 61 6.58 12.18 24.09
C THR A 61 5.78 12.18 22.79
N TYR A 62 6.38 12.61 21.68
CA TYR A 62 5.77 12.57 20.35
C TYR A 62 5.95 11.22 19.64
N SER A 63 6.44 10.20 20.34
CA SER A 63 6.44 8.81 19.88
C SER A 63 5.33 8.01 20.57
N PRO A 64 4.66 7.09 19.87
CA PRO A 64 3.80 6.10 20.50
C PRO A 64 4.54 5.29 21.60
N ASP A 65 3.82 4.91 22.65
CA ASP A 65 4.34 4.04 23.71
C ASP A 65 4.40 2.58 23.20
N PRO A 66 5.57 1.92 23.22
CA PRO A 66 5.74 0.55 22.73
C PRO A 66 4.93 -0.50 23.50
N ASN A 67 4.48 -0.21 24.72
CA ASN A 67 3.61 -1.11 25.49
C ASN A 67 2.14 -1.02 25.04
N TRP A 68 1.78 0.04 24.31
CA TRP A 68 0.42 0.26 23.80
C TRP A 68 0.31 0.04 22.30
N CYS A 69 1.40 0.23 21.57
CA CYS A 69 1.42 0.13 20.12
C CYS A 69 2.75 -0.42 19.63
N ARG A 70 2.68 -1.43 18.77
CA ARG A 70 3.77 -1.97 17.97
C ARG A 70 3.49 -1.68 16.50
N ILE A 71 4.56 -1.57 15.70
CA ILE A 71 4.43 -1.43 14.24
C ILE A 71 4.84 -2.76 13.63
N LEU A 72 3.89 -3.49 13.07
CA LEU A 72 4.16 -4.70 12.31
C LEU A 72 4.43 -4.33 10.86
N GLU A 73 5.66 -4.50 10.42
CA GLU A 73 6.07 -4.27 9.03
C GLU A 73 6.15 -5.61 8.29
N TYR A 74 5.42 -5.74 7.17
CA TYR A 74 5.35 -6.96 6.38
C TYR A 74 6.16 -6.84 5.10
N TYR A 75 7.16 -7.69 4.95
CA TYR A 75 8.15 -7.64 3.89
C TYR A 75 8.06 -8.83 2.95
N CYS A 76 8.25 -8.58 1.66
CA CYS A 76 8.46 -9.65 0.68
C CYS A 76 9.72 -10.45 1.03
N ALA A 77 9.57 -11.77 1.23
CA ALA A 77 10.66 -12.65 1.63
C ALA A 77 11.83 -12.73 0.63
N GLN A 78 11.60 -12.38 -0.65
CA GLN A 78 12.62 -12.44 -1.69
C GLN A 78 13.36 -11.11 -1.90
N CYS A 79 12.63 -9.98 -1.97
CA CYS A 79 13.23 -8.69 -2.34
C CYS A 79 13.25 -7.65 -1.22
N GLY A 80 12.67 -7.95 -0.05
CA GLY A 80 12.62 -7.03 1.09
C GLY A 80 11.74 -5.79 0.88
N THR A 81 10.90 -5.76 -0.17
CA THR A 81 9.91 -4.67 -0.33
C THR A 81 8.95 -4.68 0.86
N LEU A 82 8.74 -3.52 1.50
CA LEU A 82 7.71 -3.32 2.51
C LEU A 82 6.35 -3.32 1.81
N VAL A 83 5.57 -4.38 2.02
CA VAL A 83 4.27 -4.60 1.38
C VAL A 83 3.15 -3.93 2.16
N GLU A 84 3.20 -3.99 3.49
CA GLU A 84 2.18 -3.44 4.39
C GLU A 84 2.80 -3.06 5.75
N ALA A 85 2.21 -2.10 6.46
CA ALA A 85 2.57 -1.77 7.84
C ALA A 85 1.32 -1.54 8.71
N GLU A 86 1.23 -2.22 9.85
CA GLU A 86 0.09 -2.13 10.77
C GLU A 86 0.52 -1.60 12.15
N TYR A 87 -0.32 -0.74 12.74
CA TYR A 87 -0.13 -0.25 14.11
C TYR A 87 -1.10 -0.98 15.02
N LEU A 88 -0.59 -1.87 15.86
CA LEU A 88 -1.42 -2.78 16.65
C LEU A 88 -0.99 -2.79 18.12
N PRO A 89 -1.93 -2.95 19.07
CA PRO A 89 -1.57 -3.28 20.44
C PRO A 89 -0.76 -4.59 20.52
N PRO A 90 0.21 -4.72 21.44
CA PRO A 90 0.93 -5.97 21.63
C PRO A 90 -0.01 -7.17 21.84
N GLY A 91 0.19 -8.23 21.05
CA GLY A 91 -0.62 -9.46 21.11
C GLY A 91 -1.94 -9.42 20.32
N HIS A 92 -2.32 -8.28 19.74
CA HIS A 92 -3.44 -8.23 18.80
C HIS A 92 -3.11 -9.04 17.53
N PRO A 93 -4.05 -9.85 17.00
CA PRO A 93 -3.80 -10.60 15.76
C PRO A 93 -3.66 -9.65 14.56
N PRO A 94 -2.81 -9.97 13.57
CA PRO A 94 -2.78 -9.26 12.29
C PRO A 94 -4.15 -9.20 11.62
N LEU A 95 -4.48 -8.09 10.97
CA LEU A 95 -5.77 -7.94 10.31
C LEU A 95 -5.82 -8.75 9.00
N HIS A 96 -6.97 -9.39 8.74
CA HIS A 96 -7.32 -9.86 7.39
C HIS A 96 -8.10 -8.76 6.68
N ASP A 97 -7.36 -7.93 5.97
CA ASP A 97 -7.81 -6.67 5.37
C ASP A 97 -8.29 -6.82 3.91
N ILE A 98 -7.78 -7.81 3.19
CA ILE A 98 -8.16 -8.08 1.80
C ILE A 98 -8.70 -9.50 1.65
N GLU A 99 -10.02 -9.60 1.45
CA GLU A 99 -10.71 -10.85 1.14
C GLU A 99 -11.52 -10.63 -0.15
N LEU A 100 -11.10 -11.32 -1.23
CA LEU A 100 -11.69 -11.14 -2.56
C LEU A 100 -12.40 -12.42 -2.99
N ASP A 101 -13.56 -12.26 -3.65
CA ASP A 101 -14.20 -13.36 -4.36
C ASP A 101 -13.40 -13.68 -5.64
N ILE A 102 -12.51 -14.66 -5.53
CA ILE A 102 -11.59 -15.06 -6.61
C ILE A 102 -12.37 -15.62 -7.81
N ASP A 103 -13.48 -16.31 -7.59
CA ASP A 103 -14.27 -16.91 -8.65
C ASP A 103 -15.01 -15.84 -9.46
N ALA A 104 -15.58 -14.84 -8.78
CA ALA A 104 -16.15 -13.65 -9.42
C ALA A 104 -15.07 -12.83 -10.15
N LEU A 105 -13.87 -12.70 -9.57
CA LEU A 105 -12.76 -11.97 -10.18
C LEU A 105 -12.30 -12.65 -11.49
N LYS A 106 -12.19 -13.99 -11.51
CA LYS A 106 -11.92 -14.76 -12.73
C LYS A 106 -12.97 -14.51 -13.80
N LEU A 107 -14.25 -14.54 -13.44
CA LEU A 107 -15.34 -14.28 -14.37
C LEU A 107 -15.29 -12.85 -14.94
N GLN A 108 -14.96 -11.86 -14.10
CA GLN A 108 -14.86 -10.46 -14.50
C GLN A 108 -13.69 -10.21 -15.47
N TRP A 109 -12.58 -10.93 -15.29
CA TRP A 109 -11.34 -10.72 -16.04
C TRP A 109 -11.16 -11.64 -17.25
N LYS A 110 -12.09 -12.57 -17.50
CA LYS A 110 -11.99 -13.54 -18.62
C LYS A 110 -11.78 -12.88 -20.00
N ASP A 111 -12.42 -11.74 -20.23
CA ASP A 111 -12.39 -11.02 -21.53
C ASP A 111 -11.62 -9.70 -21.44
N ARG A 112 -11.01 -9.39 -20.28
CA ARG A 112 -10.26 -8.15 -20.07
C ARG A 112 -8.80 -8.35 -20.50
N GLN A 113 -8.18 -7.27 -20.96
CA GLN A 113 -6.74 -7.24 -21.14
C GLN A 113 -6.05 -7.11 -19.78
N GLU A 114 -4.89 -7.76 -19.65
CA GLU A 114 -4.07 -7.66 -18.46
C GLU A 114 -3.59 -6.22 -18.28
N VAL A 115 -3.78 -5.68 -17.07
CA VAL A 115 -3.31 -4.34 -16.71
C VAL A 115 -1.93 -4.50 -16.08
N THR A 116 -0.89 -4.13 -16.81
CA THR A 116 0.52 -4.28 -16.38
C THR A 116 1.01 -3.07 -15.58
N GLU A 117 0.44 -1.89 -15.83
CA GLU A 117 0.77 -0.65 -15.16
C GLU A 117 -0.45 -0.10 -14.42
N PRO A 118 -0.28 0.47 -13.21
CA PRO A 118 -1.39 1.10 -12.49
C PRO A 118 -2.04 2.19 -13.34
N PRO A 119 -3.38 2.26 -13.41
CA PRO A 119 -4.05 3.37 -14.06
C PRO A 119 -3.76 4.66 -13.28
N VAL A 120 -3.11 5.62 -13.94
CA VAL A 120 -2.84 6.95 -13.38
C VAL A 120 -4.00 7.86 -13.75
N GLY A 121 -4.64 8.45 -12.73
CA GLY A 121 -5.67 9.46 -12.94
C GLY A 121 -5.08 10.75 -13.53
N PRO A 122 -5.88 11.59 -14.20
CA PRO A 122 -5.42 12.87 -14.72
C PRO A 122 -4.91 13.78 -13.59
N ASP A 123 -3.88 14.59 -13.88
CA ASP A 123 -3.40 15.63 -12.97
C ASP A 123 -4.36 16.83 -13.00
N LEU A 124 -5.41 16.74 -12.19
CA LEU A 124 -6.45 17.77 -12.08
C LEU A 124 -5.89 19.11 -11.59
N ALA A 125 -4.78 19.11 -10.84
CA ALA A 125 -4.16 20.34 -10.37
C ALA A 125 -3.47 21.07 -11.52
N LEU A 126 -2.69 20.35 -12.33
CA LEU A 126 -2.10 20.89 -13.55
C LEU A 126 -3.18 21.37 -14.53
N GLU A 127 -4.20 20.55 -14.78
CA GLU A 127 -5.32 20.93 -15.66
C GLU A 127 -6.00 22.22 -15.18
N LYS A 128 -6.24 22.37 -13.88
CA LYS A 128 -6.80 23.59 -13.30
C LYS A 128 -5.90 24.80 -13.56
N VAL A 129 -4.60 24.68 -13.38
CA VAL A 129 -3.62 25.76 -13.64
C VAL A 129 -3.63 26.16 -15.12
N LEU A 130 -3.58 25.18 -16.03
CA LEU A 130 -3.62 25.41 -17.46
C LEU A 130 -4.93 26.09 -17.89
N ASN A 131 -6.07 25.63 -17.35
CA ASN A 131 -7.37 26.23 -17.62
C ASN A 131 -7.48 27.67 -17.12
N HIS A 132 -6.96 27.97 -15.92
CA HIS A 132 -6.94 29.34 -15.41
C HIS A 132 -6.08 30.27 -16.25
N ARG A 133 -4.89 29.81 -16.70
CA ARG A 133 -4.03 30.57 -17.61
C ARG A 133 -4.73 30.84 -18.95
N ALA A 134 -5.38 29.82 -19.51
CA ALA A 134 -6.13 29.97 -20.76
C ALA A 134 -7.33 30.92 -20.62
N LEU A 135 -8.01 30.93 -19.48
CA LEU A 135 -9.07 31.90 -19.18
C LEU A 135 -8.51 33.32 -19.06
N HIS A 136 -7.42 33.51 -18.30
CA HIS A 136 -6.76 34.82 -18.15
C HIS A 136 -6.30 35.39 -19.51
N ALA A 137 -5.60 34.58 -20.31
CA ALA A 137 -5.14 34.94 -21.63
C ALA A 137 -6.29 35.40 -22.55
N ARG A 138 -7.43 34.69 -22.50
CA ARG A 138 -8.65 35.06 -23.24
C ARG A 138 -9.25 36.38 -22.75
N THR A 139 -9.31 36.59 -21.43
CA THR A 139 -9.87 37.81 -20.83
C THR A 139 -9.03 39.05 -21.15
N HIS A 140 -7.70 38.91 -21.20
CA HIS A 140 -6.78 40.05 -21.30
C HIS A 140 -6.01 40.14 -22.63
N GLY A 141 -6.34 39.30 -23.62
CA GLY A 141 -5.81 39.41 -24.98
C GLY A 141 -4.31 39.18 -25.14
N HIS A 142 -3.67 38.43 -24.25
CA HIS A 142 -2.23 38.12 -24.31
C HIS A 142 -1.96 36.64 -24.06
N GLN A 143 -0.85 36.13 -24.60
CA GLN A 143 -0.41 34.74 -24.40
C GLN A 143 0.65 34.68 -23.28
N HIS A 144 0.61 33.58 -22.52
CA HIS A 144 1.54 33.26 -21.43
C HIS A 144 2.32 32.00 -21.75
#